data_AF-A0A7C1SYZ3-F1
#
_entry.id   AF-A0A7C1SYZ3-F1
#
_cell.length_a   1.000
_cell.length_b   1.000
_cell.length_c   1.000
_cell.angle_alpha   90.00
_cell.angle_beta   90.00
_cell.angle_gamma   90.00
#
_symmetry.space_group_name_H-M   'P 1'
#
loop_
_entity.id
_entity.type
_entity.pdbx_description
1 polymer ?
#
loop_
_entity_poly.entity_id
_entity_poly.type
_entity_poly.pdbx_seq_one_letter_code
_entity_poly.pdbx_strand_id
1 'polypeptide(L)'
;MGSALSWRSDFYGSLSWRLARQTRNADQGRRLLSPASIYDGGSRADAARLGSVTVQIVRDWVARFHARGPDGLINGKAPGKPSLLNGEQRTALGQAIERGPTPYLDGVVQWR
;
A
#
# COMPACT_ATOMS: atom_id res chain seq x y z
N MET A 1 -10.46 23.55 -7.19
CA MET A 1 -11.42 22.86 -8.07
C MET A 1 -10.91 21.46 -8.33
N GLY A 2 -11.67 20.42 -7.96
CA GLY A 2 -11.21 19.04 -8.09
C GLY A 2 -11.46 18.50 -9.49
N SER A 3 -10.40 18.11 -10.19
CA SER A 3 -10.49 17.48 -11.52
C SER A 3 -11.38 16.24 -11.46
N ALA A 4 -12.28 16.09 -12.44
CA ALA A 4 -13.05 14.88 -12.62
C ALA A 4 -12.07 13.73 -12.90
N LEU A 5 -12.12 12.67 -12.08
CA LEU A 5 -11.36 11.46 -12.36
C LEU A 5 -11.94 10.85 -13.64
N SER A 6 -11.09 10.68 -14.66
CA SER A 6 -11.48 9.95 -15.87
C SER A 6 -11.78 8.50 -15.48
N TRP A 7 -12.91 8.01 -15.97
CA TRP A 7 -13.40 6.67 -15.66
C TRP A 7 -12.77 5.65 -16.58
N ARG A 8 -12.25 4.57 -16.01
CA ARG A 8 -11.78 3.41 -16.76
C ARG A 8 -12.96 2.65 -17.35
N SER A 9 -12.95 2.45 -18.66
CA SER A 9 -14.02 1.76 -19.41
C SER A 9 -13.95 0.23 -19.33
N ASP A 10 -12.86 -0.33 -18.81
CA ASP A 10 -12.64 -1.77 -18.67
C ASP A 10 -13.19 -2.34 -17.35
N PHE A 11 -13.83 -1.51 -16.51
CA PHE A 11 -14.42 -1.93 -15.25
C PHE A 11 -15.88 -1.51 -15.13
N TYR A 12 -16.71 -2.44 -14.67
CA TYR A 12 -18.13 -2.24 -14.43
C TYR A 12 -18.47 -2.76 -13.02
N GLY A 13 -19.47 -2.17 -12.35
CA GLY A 13 -19.75 -2.46 -10.93
C GLY A 13 -20.01 -3.95 -10.66
N SER A 14 -20.62 -4.67 -11.59
CA SER A 14 -20.83 -6.13 -11.54
C SER A 14 -19.53 -6.93 -11.38
N LEU A 15 -18.43 -6.50 -12.01
CA LEU A 15 -17.12 -7.14 -11.91
C LEU A 15 -16.48 -6.88 -10.54
N SER A 16 -16.66 -5.67 -10.00
CA SER A 16 -16.24 -5.31 -8.63
C SER A 16 -16.99 -6.11 -7.57
N TRP A 17 -18.31 -6.30 -7.70
CA TRP A 17 -19.10 -7.15 -6.79
C TRP A 17 -18.68 -8.62 -6.82
N ARG A 18 -18.29 -9.14 -7.99
CA ARG A 18 -17.76 -10.50 -8.11
C ARG A 18 -16.41 -10.62 -7.42
N LEU A 19 -15.51 -9.67 -7.65
CA LEU A 19 -14.18 -9.65 -7.01
C LEU A 19 -14.27 -9.49 -5.49
N ALA A 20 -15.19 -8.66 -5.00
CA ALA A 20 -15.43 -8.49 -3.57
C ALA A 20 -15.85 -9.81 -2.89
N ARG A 21 -16.59 -10.68 -3.59
CA ARG A 21 -17.01 -12.00 -3.11
C ARG A 21 -15.92 -13.07 -3.21
N GLN A 22 -14.99 -12.92 -4.16
CA GLN A 22 -13.96 -13.93 -4.45
C GLN A 22 -12.62 -13.66 -3.75
N THR A 23 -12.40 -12.44 -3.27
CA THR A 23 -11.13 -12.12 -2.58
C THR A 23 -11.01 -12.87 -1.26
N ARG A 24 -9.80 -13.39 -1.00
CA ARG A 24 -9.41 -14.00 0.27
C ARG A 24 -8.98 -12.95 1.31
N ASN A 25 -8.86 -11.68 0.91
CA ASN A 25 -8.50 -10.58 1.79
C ASN A 25 -9.77 -9.82 2.21
N ALA A 26 -10.17 -9.98 3.48
CA ALA A 26 -11.39 -9.38 4.00
C ALA A 26 -11.42 -7.84 3.92
N ASP A 27 -10.27 -7.18 4.07
CA ASP A 27 -10.19 -5.72 3.96
C ASP A 27 -10.33 -5.26 2.52
N GLN A 28 -9.69 -5.98 1.58
CA GLN A 28 -9.86 -5.72 0.16
C GLN A 28 -11.32 -5.91 -0.27
N GLY A 29 -11.98 -6.97 0.22
CA GLY A 29 -13.38 -7.27 -0.10
C GLY A 29 -14.33 -6.14 0.32
N ARG A 30 -14.16 -5.65 1.55
CA ARG A 30 -14.93 -4.50 2.06
C ARG A 30 -14.67 -3.23 1.25
N ARG A 31 -13.41 -2.96 0.90
CA ARG A 31 -13.03 -1.77 0.13
C ARG A 31 -13.52 -1.79 -1.31
N LEU A 32 -13.72 -2.96 -1.92
CA LEU A 32 -14.24 -3.10 -3.28
C LEU A 32 -15.73 -2.68 -3.41
N LEU A 33 -16.48 -2.63 -2.30
CA LEU A 33 -17.89 -2.23 -2.31
C LEU A 33 -18.08 -0.75 -2.66
N SER A 34 -17.21 0.13 -2.16
CA SER A 34 -17.26 1.56 -2.44
C SER A 34 -17.05 1.88 -3.94
N PRO A 35 -15.99 1.43 -4.62
CA PRO A 35 -15.85 1.64 -6.06
C PRO A 35 -16.94 0.90 -6.84
N ALA A 36 -17.41 -0.28 -6.43
CA ALA A 36 -18.53 -0.96 -7.08
C ALA A 36 -19.79 -0.09 -7.12
N SER A 37 -20.18 0.49 -5.98
CA SER A 37 -21.32 1.40 -5.88
C SER A 37 -21.16 2.64 -6.74
N ILE A 38 -19.94 3.17 -6.86
CA ILE A 38 -19.63 4.32 -7.71
C ILE A 38 -19.82 3.95 -9.19
N TYR A 39 -19.30 2.79 -9.63
CA TYR A 39 -19.51 2.27 -10.99
C TYR A 39 -20.97 1.96 -11.32
N ASP A 40 -21.79 1.60 -10.32
CA ASP A 40 -23.24 1.41 -10.48
C ASP A 40 -24.02 2.75 -10.52
N GLY A 41 -23.32 3.90 -10.54
CA GLY A 41 -23.93 5.23 -10.58
C GLY A 41 -24.33 5.79 -9.21
N GLY A 42 -23.96 5.12 -8.13
CA GLY A 42 -24.21 5.57 -6.76
C GLY A 42 -23.45 6.86 -6.39
N SER A 43 -23.97 7.59 -5.39
CA SER A 43 -23.33 8.81 -4.95
C SER A 43 -22.04 8.54 -4.17
N ARG A 44 -21.14 9.53 -4.10
CA ARG A 44 -19.95 9.47 -3.24
C ARG A 44 -20.29 9.28 -1.76
N ALA A 45 -21.44 9.77 -1.33
CA ALA A 45 -21.91 9.61 0.04
C ALA A 45 -22.36 8.16 0.32
N ASP A 46 -23.05 7.52 -0.63
CA ASP A 46 -23.49 6.13 -0.47
C ASP A 46 -22.30 5.17 -0.48
N ALA A 47 -21.33 5.40 -1.37
CA ALA A 47 -20.08 4.64 -1.38
C ALA A 47 -19.28 4.78 -0.08
N ALA A 48 -19.31 5.96 0.54
CA ALA A 48 -18.69 6.23 1.84
C ALA A 48 -19.41 5.49 2.97
N ARG A 49 -20.75 5.45 2.96
CA ARG A 49 -21.56 4.66 3.89
C ARG A 49 -21.27 3.16 3.76
N LEU A 50 -21.23 2.64 2.54
CA LEU A 50 -20.90 1.22 2.28
C LEU A 50 -19.50 0.85 2.77
N GLY A 51 -18.53 1.74 2.60
CA GLY A 51 -17.17 1.54 3.07
C GLY A 51 -16.96 1.86 4.55
N SER A 52 -17.96 2.43 5.26
CA SER A 52 -17.82 2.98 6.61
C SER A 52 -16.63 3.93 6.76
N VAL A 53 -16.41 4.78 5.74
CA VAL A 53 -15.26 5.70 5.65
C VAL A 53 -15.72 7.07 5.16
N THR A 54 -14.81 8.06 5.15
CA THR A 54 -15.10 9.38 4.61
C THR A 54 -15.09 9.37 3.07
N VAL A 55 -15.76 10.35 2.45
CA VAL A 55 -15.75 10.56 0.99
C VAL A 55 -14.32 10.76 0.46
N GLN A 56 -13.43 11.35 1.26
CA GLN A 56 -12.03 11.53 0.88
C GLN A 56 -11.27 10.20 0.78
N ILE A 57 -11.55 9.25 1.69
CA ILE A 57 -10.97 7.91 1.64
C ILE A 57 -11.51 7.16 0.41
N VAL A 58 -12.81 7.28 0.11
CA VAL A 58 -13.38 6.70 -1.12
C VAL A 58 -12.70 7.26 -2.36
N ARG A 59 -12.43 8.58 -2.41
CA ARG A 59 -11.70 9.19 -3.53
C ARG A 59 -10.30 8.60 -3.69
N ASP A 60 -9.57 8.42 -2.60
CA ASP A 60 -8.23 7.81 -2.61
C ASP A 60 -8.30 6.33 -3.05
N TRP A 61 -9.27 5.56 -2.56
CA TRP A 61 -9.51 4.19 -3.01
C TRP A 61 -9.79 4.11 -4.51
N VAL A 62 -10.69 4.94 -5.04
CA VAL A 62 -11.00 4.99 -6.49
C VAL A 62 -9.76 5.37 -7.29
N ALA A 63 -8.96 6.34 -6.84
CA ALA A 63 -7.71 6.72 -7.51
C ALA A 63 -6.68 5.58 -7.53
N ARG A 64 -6.47 4.89 -6.39
CA ARG A 64 -5.57 3.73 -6.30
C ARG A 64 -6.06 2.57 -7.14
N PHE A 65 -7.37 2.36 -7.17
CA PHE A 65 -8.03 1.34 -7.96
C PHE A 65 -7.89 1.62 -9.46
N HIS A 66 -8.07 2.88 -9.90
CA HIS A 66 -7.84 3.25 -11.30
C HIS A 66 -6.38 3.01 -11.72
N ALA A 67 -5.41 3.31 -10.85
CA ALA A 67 -3.99 3.14 -11.14
C ALA A 67 -3.51 1.68 -11.14
N ARG A 68 -3.98 0.86 -10.19
CA ARG A 68 -3.42 -0.48 -9.91
C ARG A 68 -4.45 -1.61 -9.96
N GLY A 69 -5.70 -1.33 -10.34
CA GLY A 69 -6.79 -2.28 -10.30
C GLY A 69 -7.15 -2.71 -8.86
N PRO A 70 -7.73 -3.91 -8.69
CA PRO A 70 -8.12 -4.45 -7.38
C PRO A 70 -6.98 -4.51 -6.37
N ASP A 71 -5.74 -4.74 -6.83
CA ASP A 71 -4.56 -4.81 -5.97
C ASP A 71 -4.21 -3.47 -5.32
N GLY A 72 -4.66 -2.36 -5.93
CA GLY A 72 -4.53 -1.01 -5.36
C GLY A 72 -5.28 -0.81 -4.04
N LEU A 73 -6.21 -1.72 -3.70
CA LEU A 73 -6.99 -1.71 -2.46
C LEU A 73 -6.43 -2.64 -1.39
N ILE A 74 -5.42 -3.45 -1.71
CA ILE A 74 -4.68 -4.27 -0.75
C ILE A 74 -3.74 -3.34 0.03
N ASN A 75 -3.64 -3.56 1.34
CA ASN A 75 -2.61 -2.88 2.14
C ASN A 75 -1.23 -3.33 1.65
N GLY A 76 -0.48 -2.41 1.03
CA GLY A 76 0.95 -2.61 0.81
C GLY A 76 1.68 -2.61 2.14
N LYS A 77 2.77 -3.39 2.25
CA LYS A 77 3.71 -3.24 3.36
C LYS A 77 4.23 -1.80 3.32
N ALA A 78 4.05 -1.05 4.41
CA ALA A 78 4.59 0.29 4.50
C ALA A 78 6.10 0.22 4.23
N PRO A 79 6.67 1.13 3.41
CA PRO A 79 8.11 1.28 3.36
C PRO A 79 8.52 1.63 4.79
N GLY A 80 9.26 0.74 5.45
CA GLY A 80 9.67 0.94 6.84
C GLY A 80 10.50 2.23 6.99
N LYS A 81 11.00 2.47 8.20
CA LYS A 81 11.95 3.57 8.41
C LYS A 81 13.09 3.45 7.39
N PRO A 82 13.44 4.53 6.66
CA PRO A 82 14.57 4.51 5.75
C PRO A 82 15.83 4.07 6.51
N SER A 83 16.71 3.34 5.83
CA SER A 83 17.96 2.87 6.44
C SER A 83 18.75 4.07 6.96
N LEU A 84 19.30 3.95 8.17
CA LEU A 84 20.17 4.98 8.74
C LEU A 84 21.49 5.09 7.98
N LEU A 85 21.93 3.99 7.35
CA LEU A 85 23.16 3.94 6.59
C LEU A 85 22.87 4.04 5.09
N ASN A 86 23.58 4.93 4.42
CA ASN A 86 23.57 5.02 2.97
C ASN A 86 24.37 3.85 2.34
N GLY A 87 24.33 3.71 1.01
CA GLY A 87 24.96 2.59 0.31
C GLY A 87 26.47 2.49 0.56
N GLU A 88 27.17 3.63 0.51
CA GLU A 88 28.61 3.70 0.75
C GLU A 88 28.96 3.29 2.18
N GLN A 89 28.21 3.78 3.17
CA GLN A 89 28.39 3.41 4.58
C GLN A 89 28.13 1.93 4.82
N ARG A 90 27.17 1.32 4.12
CA ARG A 90 26.93 -0.13 4.21
C ARG A 90 28.08 -0.93 3.61
N THR A 91 28.64 -0.49 2.48
CA THR A 91 29.81 -1.13 1.89
C THR A 91 31.03 -1.01 2.80
N ALA A 92 31.29 0.18 3.35
CA ALA A 92 32.38 0.40 4.30
C ALA A 92 32.21 -0.44 5.59
N LEU A 93 30.98 -0.53 6.11
CA LEU A 93 30.68 -1.37 7.26
C LEU A 93 30.90 -2.86 6.94
N GLY A 94 30.49 -3.33 5.77
CA GLY A 94 30.73 -4.70 5.31
C GLY A 94 32.22 -5.03 5.28
N GLN A 95 33.03 -4.15 4.68
CA GLN A 95 34.49 -4.30 4.65
C GLN A 95 35.11 -4.30 6.05
N ALA A 96 34.62 -3.45 6.96
CA ALA A 96 35.09 -3.42 8.34
C ALA A 96 34.76 -4.72 9.10
N ILE A 97 33.56 -5.27 8.89
CA ILE A 97 33.16 -6.56 9.47
C ILE A 97 34.01 -7.70 8.92
N GLU A 98 34.24 -7.75 7.60
CA GLU A 98 35.07 -8.77 6.95
C GLU A 98 36.52 -8.72 7.38
N ARG A 99 37.08 -7.51 7.54
CA ARG A 99 38.44 -7.29 8.04
C ARG A 99 38.60 -7.83 9.46
N GLY A 100 37.52 -7.83 10.24
CA GLY A 100 37.51 -8.19 11.64
C GLY A 100 38.14 -7.09 12.52
N PRO A 101 37.81 -7.08 13.82
CA PRO A 101 38.36 -6.10 14.73
C PRO A 101 39.83 -6.36 15.04
N THR A 102 40.58 -5.27 15.20
CA THR A 102 41.92 -5.25 15.77
C THR A 102 41.76 -5.10 17.30
N PRO A 103 41.90 -6.18 18.10
CA PRO A 103 41.39 -6.20 19.48
C PRO A 103 41.93 -5.08 20.38
N TYR A 104 43.18 -4.69 20.17
CA TYR A 104 43.87 -3.67 20.97
C TYR A 104 43.58 -2.23 20.54
N LEU A 105 43.06 -2.00 19.32
CA LEU A 105 42.66 -0.66 18.85
C LEU A 105 41.15 -0.44 18.98
N ASP A 106 40.39 -1.49 18.68
CA ASP A 106 38.93 -1.40 18.52
C ASP A 106 38.17 -1.72 19.83
N GLY A 107 38.90 -1.97 20.93
CA GLY A 107 38.33 -2.16 22.27
C GLY A 107 37.43 -3.40 22.39
N VAL A 108 37.63 -4.40 21.55
CA VAL A 108 36.73 -5.55 21.45
C VAL A 108 37.07 -6.58 22.52
N VAL A 109 36.05 -7.01 23.26
CA VAL A 109 36.17 -8.00 24.33
C VAL A 109 35.62 -9.34 23.84
N GLN A 110 36.39 -10.41 24.02
CA GLN A 110 35.91 -11.77 23.75
C GLN A 110 34.89 -12.17 24.81
N TRP A 111 33.66 -12.49 24.38
CA TRP A 111 32.67 -13.12 25.25
C TRP A 111 33.11 -14.56 25.55
N ARG A 112 33.11 -14.93 26.83
CA ARG A 112 33.29 -16.30 27.31
C ARG A 112 31.93 -16.99 27.48
#